data_AF-A0A4R3KS73-F1
#
_entry.id   AF-A0A4R3KS73-F1
#
_cell.length_a   1.000
_cell.length_b   1.000
_cell.length_c   1.000
_cell.angle_alpha   90.00
_cell.angle_beta   90.00
_cell.angle_gamma   90.00
#
_symmetry.space_group_name_H-M   'P 1'
#
loop_
_entity.id
_entity.type
_entity.pdbx_description
1 polymer ?
#
loop_
_entity_poly.entity_id
_entity_poly.type
_entity_poly.pdbx_seq_one_letter_code
_entity_poly.pdbx_strand_id
1 'polypeptide(L)'
;MKKLSVILSIFLLVAMTGNVYGASIFETGIWRETGQLSNGISYGIRAMTEEEKVAFESGDISQIKAAFEPKETREIDIFKTGDWRETGKLSNGMSYGIRAMTEEEKAAFESNDETEISLFSYSWSGNVNVPISNSSGTNGKQLGSAFIISPDSYAAIGVGSLPSTMPTVNISAAFTNGMDSDWVPNVRANEVVVIDPGSYSNYEMVVKVSTYESKSASAKFSISTY
;
A
#
# COMPACT_ATOMS: atom_id res chain seq x y z
N MET A 1 -23.40 1.15 -47.52
CA MET A 1 -22.98 0.39 -46.32
C MET A 1 -21.47 0.53 -46.17
N LYS A 2 -20.99 1.36 -45.23
CA LYS A 2 -19.55 1.53 -44.98
C LYS A 2 -19.05 0.27 -44.27
N LYS A 3 -18.08 -0.42 -44.86
CA LYS A 3 -17.36 -1.53 -44.22
C LYS A 3 -16.53 -0.92 -43.08
N LEU A 4 -16.93 -1.15 -41.82
CA LEU A 4 -16.03 -0.96 -40.69
C LEU A 4 -14.99 -2.06 -40.77
N SER A 5 -13.81 -1.73 -41.28
CA SER A 5 -12.62 -2.56 -41.09
C SER A 5 -12.21 -2.43 -39.62
N VAL A 6 -12.65 -3.36 -38.78
CA VAL A 6 -12.11 -3.51 -37.42
C VAL A 6 -10.73 -4.14 -37.59
N ILE A 7 -9.70 -3.32 -37.60
CA ILE A 7 -8.31 -3.77 -37.52
C ILE A 7 -8.09 -4.19 -36.07
N LEU A 8 -8.19 -5.50 -35.81
CA LEU A 8 -7.91 -6.09 -34.51
C LEU A 8 -6.41 -6.40 -34.44
N SER A 9 -5.63 -5.48 -33.87
CA SER A 9 -4.19 -5.71 -33.63
C SER A 9 -4.00 -6.28 -32.23
N ILE A 10 -3.52 -7.52 -32.13
CA ILE A 10 -3.12 -8.15 -30.88
C ILE A 10 -1.70 -7.66 -30.56
N PHE A 11 -1.57 -6.74 -29.60
CA PHE A 11 -0.28 -6.42 -29.01
C PHE A 11 -0.04 -7.36 -27.83
N LEU A 12 0.91 -8.29 -27.99
CA LEU A 12 1.39 -9.13 -26.91
C LEU A 12 2.44 -8.33 -26.13
N LEU A 13 2.03 -7.73 -25.01
CA LEU A 13 2.99 -7.09 -24.11
C LEU A 13 3.71 -8.17 -23.31
N VAL A 14 4.91 -8.54 -23.75
CA VAL A 14 5.78 -9.43 -22.98
C VAL A 14 6.53 -8.55 -21.98
N ALA A 15 6.01 -8.43 -20.76
CA ALA A 15 6.76 -7.88 -19.63
C ALA A 15 7.86 -8.88 -19.25
N MET A 16 8.96 -8.89 -20.00
CA MET A 16 10.17 -9.57 -19.57
C MET A 16 10.96 -8.63 -18.68
N THR A 17 11.11 -9.06 -17.42
CA THR A 17 11.93 -8.48 -16.35
C THR A 17 11.37 -7.23 -15.68
N GLY A 18 11.10 -7.37 -14.38
CA GLY A 18 10.67 -6.30 -13.48
C GLY A 18 9.17 -6.33 -13.22
N ASN A 19 8.79 -6.55 -11.96
CA ASN A 19 7.43 -6.57 -11.42
C ASN A 19 6.72 -5.19 -11.49
N VAL A 20 6.72 -4.56 -12.66
CA VAL A 20 6.16 -3.22 -12.89
C VAL A 20 4.77 -3.40 -13.51
N TYR A 21 3.76 -3.30 -12.64
CA TYR A 21 2.43 -2.74 -12.90
C TYR A 21 1.67 -3.26 -14.13
N GLY A 22 1.23 -4.52 -14.09
CA GLY A 22 0.09 -4.94 -14.90
C GLY A 22 -1.23 -4.27 -14.49
N ALA A 23 -1.43 -4.02 -13.18
CA ALA A 23 -2.73 -3.60 -12.64
C ALA A 23 -3.15 -2.16 -12.99
N SER A 24 -2.24 -1.18 -12.90
CA SER A 24 -2.57 0.24 -13.09
C SER A 24 -2.96 0.62 -14.52
N ILE A 25 -2.56 -0.18 -15.52
CA ILE A 25 -2.97 0.02 -16.91
C ILE A 25 -4.46 -0.30 -17.12
N PHE A 26 -5.03 -1.25 -16.37
CA PHE A 26 -6.41 -1.71 -16.54
C PHE A 26 -7.46 -0.84 -15.83
N GLU A 27 -7.07 -0.04 -14.83
CA GLU A 27 -8.00 0.77 -14.03
C GLU A 27 -8.54 2.01 -14.74
N THR A 28 -7.92 2.44 -15.85
CA THR A 28 -8.33 3.65 -16.57
C THR A 28 -9.65 3.49 -17.36
N GLY A 29 -10.27 2.31 -17.36
CA GLY A 29 -11.53 2.03 -18.07
C GLY A 29 -11.43 1.97 -19.60
N ILE A 30 -10.24 2.28 -20.15
CA ILE A 30 -9.96 2.24 -21.60
C ILE A 30 -9.57 0.81 -22.03
N TRP A 31 -8.96 0.05 -21.12
CA TRP A 31 -8.48 -1.30 -21.35
C TRP A 31 -9.48 -2.35 -20.87
N ARG A 32 -9.75 -3.35 -21.71
CA ARG A 32 -10.47 -4.56 -21.29
C ARG A 32 -9.42 -5.57 -20.85
N GLU A 33 -9.46 -6.03 -19.61
CA GLU A 33 -8.72 -7.23 -19.22
C GLU A 33 -9.24 -8.42 -20.02
N THR A 34 -8.35 -9.18 -20.66
CA THR A 34 -8.71 -10.25 -21.60
C THR A 34 -8.19 -11.62 -21.21
N GLY A 35 -7.36 -11.73 -20.18
CA GLY A 35 -6.99 -12.98 -19.54
C GLY A 35 -5.58 -13.00 -18.93
N GLN A 36 -5.14 -14.19 -18.52
CA GLN A 36 -3.82 -14.45 -17.94
C GLN A 36 -3.09 -15.51 -18.78
N LEU A 37 -1.84 -15.24 -19.14
CA LEU A 37 -0.95 -16.21 -19.79
C LEU A 37 -0.58 -17.33 -18.80
N SER A 38 -0.16 -18.49 -19.32
CA SER A 38 0.19 -19.66 -18.50
C SER A 38 1.36 -19.45 -17.54
N ASN A 39 2.14 -18.38 -17.73
CA ASN A 39 3.21 -17.94 -16.85
C ASN A 39 2.78 -16.89 -15.82
N GLY A 40 1.47 -16.63 -15.69
CA GLY A 40 0.91 -15.72 -14.69
C GLY A 40 0.78 -14.26 -15.13
N ILE A 41 1.20 -13.89 -16.35
CA ILE A 41 1.14 -12.51 -16.85
C ILE A 41 -0.29 -12.18 -17.33
N SER A 42 -0.93 -11.18 -16.73
CA SER A 42 -2.22 -10.66 -17.21
C SER A 42 -2.05 -9.76 -18.44
N TYR A 43 -3.00 -9.85 -19.39
CA TYR A 43 -3.03 -9.01 -20.58
C TYR A 43 -4.41 -8.41 -20.80
N GLY A 44 -4.43 -7.21 -21.38
CA GLY A 44 -5.66 -6.54 -21.78
C GLY A 44 -5.53 -5.85 -23.12
N ILE A 45 -6.68 -5.60 -23.74
CA ILE A 45 -6.80 -5.06 -25.10
C ILE A 45 -7.64 -3.78 -25.02
N ARG A 46 -7.20 -2.73 -25.73
CA ARG A 46 -8.02 -1.55 -26.00
C ARG A 46 -7.96 -1.15 -27.46
N ALA A 47 -8.88 -0.28 -27.85
CA ALA A 47 -8.78 0.44 -29.11
C ALA A 47 -7.56 1.37 -29.09
N MET A 48 -6.85 1.39 -30.20
CA MET A 48 -5.73 2.29 -30.45
C MET A 48 -6.24 3.72 -30.64
N THR A 49 -5.55 4.70 -30.04
CA THR A 49 -5.79 6.13 -30.29
C THR A 49 -5.35 6.50 -31.71
N GLU A 50 -5.81 7.65 -32.23
CA GLU A 50 -5.42 8.06 -33.59
C GLU A 50 -3.92 8.36 -33.67
N GLU A 51 -3.31 8.88 -32.61
CA GLU A 51 -1.87 9.13 -32.52
C GLU A 51 -1.06 7.83 -32.58
N GLU A 52 -1.51 6.79 -31.87
CA GLU A 52 -0.88 5.47 -31.88
C GLU A 52 -1.07 4.75 -33.23
N LYS A 53 -2.19 4.96 -33.92
CA LYS A 53 -2.42 4.44 -35.27
C LYS A 53 -1.43 5.04 -36.26
N VAL A 54 -1.25 6.36 -36.21
CA VAL A 54 -0.30 7.07 -37.06
C VAL A 54 1.13 6.61 -36.78
N ALA A 55 1.50 6.40 -35.52
CA ALA A 55 2.82 5.89 -35.14
C ALA A 55 3.04 4.41 -35.56
N PHE A 56 2.00 3.58 -35.50
CA PHE A 56 2.05 2.19 -35.96
C PHE A 56 2.19 2.11 -37.48
N GLU A 57 1.44 2.91 -38.23
CA GLU A 57 1.48 2.96 -39.69
C GLU A 57 2.78 3.57 -40.22
N SER A 58 3.41 4.49 -39.48
CA SER A 58 4.68 5.11 -39.86
C SER A 58 5.91 4.25 -39.52
N GLY A 59 5.74 3.20 -38.71
CA GLY A 59 6.84 2.37 -38.21
C GLY A 59 7.75 3.07 -37.18
N ASP A 60 7.38 4.28 -36.75
CA ASP A 60 8.13 5.07 -35.78
C ASP A 60 7.68 4.75 -34.35
N ILE A 61 8.19 3.63 -33.83
CA ILE A 61 7.90 3.11 -32.48
C ILE A 61 8.38 4.08 -31.38
N SER A 62 9.23 5.06 -31.71
CA SER A 62 9.78 6.06 -30.78
C SER A 62 8.69 6.91 -30.14
N GLN A 63 7.62 7.24 -30.88
CA GLN A 63 6.50 8.06 -30.38
C GLN A 63 5.56 7.25 -29.48
N ILE A 64 5.39 5.95 -29.78
CA ILE A 64 4.70 5.02 -28.88
C ILE A 64 5.48 4.93 -27.57
N LYS A 65 6.81 4.74 -27.64
CA LYS A 65 7.67 4.65 -26.46
C LYS A 65 7.57 5.91 -25.59
N ALA A 66 7.56 7.10 -26.18
CA ALA A 66 7.41 8.37 -25.45
C ALA A 66 6.00 8.60 -24.86
N ALA A 67 4.94 8.01 -25.45
CA ALA A 67 3.58 8.07 -24.91
C ALA A 67 3.36 7.10 -23.73
N PHE A 68 4.17 6.04 -23.65
CA PHE A 68 4.15 5.03 -22.58
C PHE A 68 5.31 5.15 -21.59
N GLU A 69 6.29 6.03 -21.84
CA GLU A 69 7.22 6.47 -20.81
C GLU A 69 6.42 7.22 -19.75
N PRO A 70 6.48 6.80 -18.47
CA PRO A 70 5.77 7.49 -17.40
C PRO A 70 6.22 8.95 -17.39
N LYS A 71 5.32 9.86 -17.78
CA LYS A 71 5.51 11.30 -17.60
C LYS A 71 5.65 11.54 -16.11
N GLU A 72 6.89 11.58 -15.64
CA GLU A 72 7.29 11.78 -14.26
C GLU A 72 6.50 10.90 -13.28
N THR A 73 7.13 9.82 -12.81
CA THR A 73 6.90 9.40 -11.42
C THR A 73 7.23 10.60 -10.54
N ARG A 74 6.25 11.46 -10.31
CA ARG A 74 6.24 12.33 -9.14
C ARG A 74 6.13 11.35 -7.99
N GLU A 75 7.29 10.98 -7.45
CA GLU A 75 7.44 10.51 -6.10
C GLU A 75 6.88 11.64 -5.22
N ILE A 76 5.55 11.68 -5.08
CA ILE A 76 4.90 12.50 -4.08
C ILE A 76 5.27 11.79 -2.79
N ASP A 77 6.38 12.22 -2.21
CA ASP A 77 6.74 11.88 -0.85
C ASP A 77 5.55 12.27 0.01
N ILE A 78 4.76 11.26 0.41
CA ILE A 78 3.49 11.47 1.11
C ILE A 78 3.73 12.24 2.41
N PHE A 79 4.94 12.13 2.97
CA PHE A 79 5.42 12.88 4.13
C PHE A 79 5.68 14.37 3.86
N LYS A 80 5.78 14.79 2.60
CA LYS A 80 5.90 16.21 2.19
C LYS A 80 4.57 16.90 1.90
N THR A 81 3.49 16.13 1.69
CA THR A 81 2.21 16.68 1.21
C THR A 81 1.02 16.46 2.14
N GLY A 82 1.15 15.60 3.16
CA GLY A 82 0.12 15.38 4.17
C GLY A 82 0.21 16.32 5.39
N ASP A 83 -0.91 16.48 6.09
CA ASP A 83 -1.00 17.15 7.39
C ASP A 83 -0.52 16.20 8.50
N TRP A 84 0.79 16.05 8.62
CA TRP A 84 1.42 15.17 9.60
C TRP A 84 1.58 15.84 10.95
N ARG A 85 1.18 15.15 12.01
CA ARG A 85 1.52 15.52 13.39
C ARG A 85 3.01 15.34 13.64
N GLU A 86 3.56 14.25 13.11
CA GLU A 86 4.92 13.82 13.37
C GLU A 86 5.40 12.97 12.19
N THR A 87 6.66 13.12 11.81
CA THR A 87 7.33 12.26 10.84
C THR A 87 8.70 11.89 11.38
N GLY A 88 9.20 10.73 10.98
CA GLY A 88 10.49 10.25 11.45
C GLY A 88 11.04 9.12 10.60
N LYS A 89 12.23 8.67 10.97
CA LYS A 89 12.90 7.53 10.37
C LYS A 89 13.28 6.54 11.47
N LEU A 90 12.87 5.30 11.27
CA LEU A 90 13.23 4.18 12.13
C LEU A 90 14.67 3.76 11.87
N SER A 91 15.31 3.19 12.89
CA SER A 91 16.69 2.67 12.82
C SER A 91 16.87 1.57 11.77
N ASN A 92 15.80 0.85 11.40
CA ASN A 92 15.79 -0.12 10.30
C ASN A 92 15.64 0.49 8.90
N GLY A 93 15.66 1.82 8.79
CA GLY A 93 15.66 2.54 7.52
C GLY A 93 14.28 2.91 6.99
N MET A 94 13.19 2.38 7.57
CA MET A 94 11.83 2.77 7.21
C MET A 94 11.53 4.20 7.64
N SER A 95 10.72 4.92 6.86
CA SER A 95 10.18 6.23 7.26
C SER A 95 8.77 6.06 7.78
N TYR A 96 8.35 6.94 8.68
CA TYR A 96 6.98 6.95 9.18
C TYR A 96 6.41 8.37 9.29
N GLY A 97 5.09 8.43 9.29
CA GLY A 97 4.31 9.62 9.58
C GLY A 97 3.09 9.27 10.41
N ILE A 98 2.75 10.14 11.35
CA ILE A 98 1.56 10.04 12.20
C ILE A 98 0.65 11.21 11.89
N ARG A 99 -0.63 10.93 11.65
CA ARG A 99 -1.66 11.96 11.51
C ARG A 99 -2.97 11.49 12.13
N ALA A 100 -3.86 12.44 12.39
CA ALA A 100 -5.24 12.10 12.72
C ALA A 100 -5.93 11.44 11.51
N MET A 101 -6.81 10.48 11.79
CA MET A 101 -7.75 9.98 10.79
C MET A 101 -8.73 11.08 10.39
N THR A 102 -9.12 11.10 9.12
CA THR A 102 -10.27 11.90 8.66
C THR A 102 -11.57 11.29 9.19
N GLU A 103 -12.69 12.02 9.10
CA GLU A 103 -13.98 11.50 9.53
C GLU A 103 -14.44 10.30 8.67
N GLU A 104 -14.09 10.31 7.39
CA GLU A 104 -14.34 9.19 6.47
C GLU A 104 -13.54 7.95 6.86
N GLU A 105 -12.26 8.12 7.22
CA GLU A 105 -11.42 7.03 7.68
C GLU A 105 -11.91 6.45 9.01
N LYS A 106 -12.38 7.29 9.94
CA LYS A 106 -13.01 6.83 11.19
C LYS A 106 -14.27 6.03 10.92
N ALA A 107 -15.14 6.51 10.02
CA ALA A 107 -16.36 5.80 9.64
C ALA A 107 -16.04 4.44 9.02
N ALA A 108 -15.07 4.39 8.09
CA ALA A 108 -14.60 3.16 7.47
C ALA A 108 -13.95 2.20 8.49
N PHE A 109 -13.22 2.74 9.47
CA PHE A 109 -12.60 1.96 10.54
C PHE A 109 -13.65 1.33 11.46
N GLU A 110 -14.81 1.96 11.67
CA GLU A 110 -15.88 1.43 12.51
C GLU A 110 -16.77 0.42 11.77
N SER A 111 -16.99 0.61 10.47
CA SER A 111 -17.70 -0.36 9.64
C SER A 111 -16.84 -1.62 9.44
N ASN A 112 -17.13 -2.70 10.17
CA ASN A 112 -16.53 -4.03 9.97
C ASN A 112 -16.98 -4.68 8.64
N ASP A 113 -17.09 -3.93 7.55
CA ASP A 113 -17.63 -4.45 6.31
C ASP A 113 -16.54 -5.24 5.56
N GLU A 114 -16.37 -6.50 5.98
CA GLU A 114 -15.45 -7.47 5.36
C GLU A 114 -15.92 -7.93 3.97
N THR A 115 -16.94 -7.29 3.39
CA THR A 115 -17.57 -7.71 2.12
C THR A 115 -17.00 -7.03 0.87
N GLU A 116 -16.13 -6.03 1.03
CA GLU A 116 -15.43 -5.42 -0.10
C GLU A 116 -14.17 -6.22 -0.47
N ILE A 117 -14.02 -6.50 -1.76
CA ILE A 117 -12.77 -6.99 -2.33
C ILE A 117 -11.72 -5.90 -2.07
N SER A 118 -10.85 -6.12 -1.09
CA SER A 118 -9.76 -5.21 -0.77
C SER A 118 -8.91 -4.97 -2.00
N LEU A 119 -8.82 -3.72 -2.44
CA LEU A 119 -7.89 -3.30 -3.49
C LEU A 119 -6.42 -3.34 -3.02
N PHE A 120 -6.21 -3.43 -1.70
CA PHE A 120 -4.90 -3.50 -1.07
C PHE A 120 -4.31 -4.90 -1.16
N SER A 121 -3.00 -4.98 -1.41
CA SER A 121 -2.27 -6.26 -1.41
C SER A 121 -2.30 -6.96 -0.06
N TYR A 122 -2.41 -6.20 1.03
CA TYR A 122 -2.70 -6.71 2.36
C TYR A 122 -3.70 -5.83 3.11
N SER A 123 -4.66 -6.47 3.77
CA SER A 123 -5.58 -5.82 4.68
C SER A 123 -5.87 -6.72 5.88
N TRP A 124 -5.96 -6.12 7.06
CA TRP A 124 -6.35 -6.79 8.29
C TRP A 124 -7.01 -5.80 9.25
N SER A 125 -7.99 -6.24 10.02
CA SER A 125 -8.49 -5.48 11.17
C SER A 125 -8.83 -6.41 12.34
N GLY A 126 -8.77 -5.89 13.55
CA GLY A 126 -9.12 -6.69 14.73
C GLY A 126 -8.88 -6.01 16.06
N ASN A 127 -9.45 -6.62 17.10
CA ASN A 127 -9.21 -6.20 18.49
C ASN A 127 -8.02 -6.98 19.06
N VAL A 128 -7.09 -6.24 19.69
CA VAL A 128 -5.88 -6.82 20.27
C VAL A 128 -5.68 -6.28 21.67
N ASN A 129 -5.42 -7.18 22.63
CA ASN A 129 -4.98 -6.80 23.96
C ASN A 129 -3.52 -6.32 23.89
N VAL A 130 -3.32 -5.03 24.16
CA VAL A 130 -2.02 -4.37 24.01
C VAL A 130 -1.17 -4.62 25.25
N PRO A 131 -0.02 -5.29 25.14
CA PRO A 131 0.84 -5.56 26.28
C PRO A 131 1.59 -4.30 26.73
N ILE A 132 1.81 -4.18 28.04
CA ILE A 132 2.72 -3.17 28.61
C ILE A 132 4.15 -3.49 28.16
N SER A 133 4.87 -2.50 27.64
CA SER A 133 6.26 -2.64 27.20
C SER A 133 7.16 -3.02 28.38
N ASN A 134 8.04 -3.98 28.15
CA ASN A 134 9.08 -4.40 29.08
C ASN A 134 10.23 -3.37 29.07
N SER A 135 11.15 -3.49 30.02
CA SER A 135 12.31 -2.58 30.13
C SER A 135 13.22 -2.59 28.91
N SER A 136 13.14 -3.62 28.06
CA SER A 136 13.90 -3.72 26.81
C SER A 136 13.14 -3.14 25.61
N GLY A 137 11.87 -2.78 25.74
CA GLY A 137 11.02 -2.35 24.63
C GLY A 137 10.83 -3.41 23.53
N THR A 138 11.06 -4.69 23.81
CA THR A 138 11.08 -5.74 22.77
C THR A 138 9.81 -6.58 22.70
N ASN A 139 8.99 -6.56 23.76
CA ASN A 139 7.73 -7.29 23.77
C ASN A 139 6.65 -6.49 23.03
N GLY A 140 5.95 -7.17 22.16
CA GLY A 140 4.83 -6.63 21.42
C GLY A 140 3.88 -7.73 21.02
N LYS A 141 2.61 -7.40 20.88
CA LYS A 141 1.63 -8.29 20.29
C LYS A 141 1.56 -8.01 18.80
N GLN A 142 1.80 -9.03 17.99
CA GLN A 142 1.67 -8.91 16.54
C GLN A 142 0.22 -8.63 16.15
N LEU A 143 0.05 -7.70 15.21
CA LEU A 143 -1.20 -7.43 14.52
C LEU A 143 -1.24 -8.28 13.25
N GLY A 144 -2.34 -8.99 13.03
CA GLY A 144 -2.50 -9.85 11.86
C GLY A 144 -1.37 -10.87 11.65
N SER A 145 -1.16 -11.21 10.38
CA SER A 145 -0.10 -12.09 9.90
C SER A 145 1.09 -11.26 9.40
N ALA A 146 2.22 -11.90 9.12
CA ALA A 146 3.27 -11.25 8.34
C ALA A 146 2.77 -10.99 6.91
N PHE A 147 3.27 -9.92 6.28
CA PHE A 147 2.84 -9.49 4.95
C PHE A 147 3.96 -8.82 4.16
N ILE A 148 3.80 -8.71 2.84
CA ILE A 148 4.70 -7.96 1.95
C ILE A 148 3.91 -6.75 1.45
N ILE A 149 4.52 -5.56 1.44
CA ILE A 149 3.85 -4.33 0.96
C ILE A 149 3.70 -4.33 -0.56
N SER A 150 4.70 -4.83 -1.29
CA SER A 150 4.63 -4.94 -2.76
C SER A 150 3.38 -5.72 -3.23
N PRO A 151 2.68 -5.26 -4.28
CA PRO A 151 3.04 -4.18 -5.21
C PRO A 151 2.74 -2.75 -4.75
N ASP A 152 2.18 -2.58 -3.56
CA ASP A 152 1.88 -1.27 -2.98
C ASP A 152 3.18 -0.58 -2.52
N SER A 153 3.07 0.67 -2.05
CA SER A 153 4.23 1.47 -1.63
C SER A 153 4.27 1.71 -0.12
N TYR A 154 3.13 1.78 0.52
CA TYR A 154 3.00 2.15 1.92
C TYR A 154 2.15 1.15 2.70
N ALA A 155 2.33 1.13 4.01
CA ALA A 155 1.39 0.49 4.94
C ALA A 155 0.80 1.55 5.87
N ALA A 156 -0.53 1.65 5.94
CA ALA A 156 -1.25 2.39 6.95
C ALA A 156 -1.66 1.47 8.10
N ILE A 157 -1.36 1.89 9.32
CA ILE A 157 -1.76 1.23 10.56
C ILE A 157 -2.72 2.17 11.30
N GLY A 158 -3.99 1.81 11.33
CA GLY A 158 -5.01 2.57 12.03
C GLY A 158 -5.10 2.16 13.50
N VAL A 159 -5.11 3.15 14.40
CA VAL A 159 -5.38 2.96 15.82
C VAL A 159 -6.79 3.47 16.13
N GLY A 160 -7.67 2.57 16.56
CA GLY A 160 -9.04 2.94 16.93
C GLY A 160 -9.13 3.71 18.25
N SER A 161 -10.33 3.72 18.83
CA SER A 161 -10.53 4.29 20.17
C SER A 161 -9.67 3.59 21.21
N LEU A 162 -9.04 4.38 22.08
CA LEU A 162 -8.25 3.91 23.22
C LEU A 162 -8.91 4.32 24.55
N PRO A 163 -8.88 3.46 25.58
CA PRO A 163 -9.41 3.82 26.88
C PRO A 163 -8.52 4.84 27.60
N SER A 164 -9.08 5.62 28.52
CA SER A 164 -8.35 6.64 29.28
C SER A 164 -7.20 6.08 30.13
N THR A 165 -7.21 4.79 30.44
CA THR A 165 -6.13 4.09 31.15
C THR A 165 -4.95 3.68 30.26
N MET A 166 -5.14 3.73 28.93
CA MET A 166 -4.13 3.43 27.92
C MET A 166 -4.24 4.46 26.78
N PRO A 167 -3.98 5.76 27.06
CA PRO A 167 -4.22 6.84 26.10
C PRO A 167 -3.31 6.80 24.87
N THR A 168 -2.22 6.03 24.93
CA THR A 168 -1.29 5.85 23.82
C THR A 168 -0.83 4.41 23.66
N VAL A 169 -0.41 4.09 22.44
CA VAL A 169 0.24 2.82 22.05
C VAL A 169 1.51 3.11 21.28
N ASN A 170 2.42 2.14 21.27
CA ASN A 170 3.62 2.15 20.45
C ASN A 170 3.41 1.14 19.31
N ILE A 171 3.78 1.52 18.09
CA ILE A 171 3.67 0.68 16.90
C ILE A 171 5.07 0.32 16.41
N SER A 172 5.39 -0.96 16.31
CA SER A 172 6.62 -1.42 15.69
C SER A 172 6.35 -1.92 14.27
N ALA A 173 7.24 -1.58 13.35
CA ALA A 173 7.36 -2.21 12.04
C ALA A 173 8.74 -2.84 11.93
N ALA A 174 8.80 -4.13 11.61
CA ALA A 174 10.04 -4.87 11.48
C ALA A 174 10.00 -5.81 10.28
N PHE A 175 11.14 -5.97 9.61
CA PHE A 175 11.31 -6.99 8.59
C PHE A 175 11.60 -8.35 9.25
N THR A 176 11.05 -9.43 8.70
CA THR A 176 11.24 -10.78 9.27
C THR A 176 12.63 -11.36 9.02
N ASN A 177 13.43 -10.72 8.16
CA ASN A 177 14.78 -11.12 7.80
C ASN A 177 15.86 -10.81 8.87
N GLY A 178 15.45 -10.36 10.06
CA GLY A 178 16.36 -10.09 11.19
C GLY A 178 16.93 -8.68 11.24
N MET A 179 16.42 -7.74 10.42
CA MET A 179 16.64 -6.31 10.68
C MET A 179 15.93 -5.90 11.98
N ASP A 180 16.61 -5.08 12.80
CA ASP A 180 16.12 -4.72 14.13
C ASP A 180 14.72 -4.09 14.09
N SER A 181 13.91 -4.39 15.10
CA SER A 181 12.62 -3.77 15.30
C SER A 181 12.79 -2.41 15.97
N ASP A 182 12.22 -1.37 15.38
CA ASP A 182 12.09 -0.06 16.01
C ASP A 182 10.62 0.26 16.26
N TRP A 183 10.37 1.27 17.07
CA TRP A 183 9.04 1.65 17.53
C TRP A 183 8.73 3.10 17.23
N VAL A 184 7.56 3.32 16.64
CA VAL A 184 6.88 4.60 16.60
C VAL A 184 6.18 4.81 17.95
N PRO A 185 6.64 5.75 18.80
CA PRO A 185 6.12 5.89 20.15
C PRO A 185 4.85 6.75 20.20
N ASN A 186 4.04 6.57 21.25
CA ASN A 186 2.99 7.51 21.65
C ASN A 186 1.94 7.83 20.56
N VAL A 187 1.49 6.82 19.81
CA VAL A 187 0.37 6.91 18.87
C VAL A 187 -0.94 6.95 19.68
N ARG A 188 -1.79 7.92 19.37
CA ARG A 188 -3.03 8.20 20.11
C ARG A 188 -4.23 7.51 19.44
N ALA A 189 -5.37 7.59 20.12
CA ALA A 189 -6.64 7.15 19.56
C ALA A 189 -6.99 7.90 18.27
N ASN A 190 -7.53 7.19 17.28
CA ASN A 190 -7.98 7.71 16.00
C ASN A 190 -6.85 8.38 15.19
N GLU A 191 -5.63 7.88 15.34
CA GLU A 191 -4.49 8.24 14.51
C GLU A 191 -4.13 7.09 13.56
N VAL A 192 -3.56 7.45 12.42
CA VAL A 192 -2.97 6.50 11.47
C VAL A 192 -1.47 6.72 11.43
N VAL A 193 -0.74 5.61 11.47
CA VAL A 193 0.69 5.57 11.19
C VAL A 193 0.88 5.09 9.77
N VAL A 194 1.52 5.87 8.93
CA VAL A 194 1.91 5.44 7.58
C VAL A 194 3.39 5.11 7.60
N ILE A 195 3.72 3.90 7.14
CA ILE A 195 5.07 3.39 7.02
C ILE A 195 5.45 3.32 5.54
N ASP A 196 6.62 3.86 5.24
CA ASP A 196 7.31 3.69 3.97
C ASP A 196 8.51 2.75 4.18
N PRO A 197 8.50 1.54 3.57
CA PRO A 197 9.58 0.58 3.68
C PRO A 197 10.84 1.00 2.89
N GLY A 198 10.76 2.05 2.06
CA GLY A 198 11.80 2.48 1.15
C GLY A 198 12.16 1.38 0.14
N SER A 199 13.45 1.10 -0.01
CA SER A 199 13.95 0.09 -0.95
C SER A 199 13.62 -1.37 -0.58
N TYR A 200 12.93 -1.60 0.54
CA TYR A 200 12.65 -2.94 1.08
C TYR A 200 11.16 -3.33 0.97
N SER A 201 10.40 -2.72 0.06
CA SER A 201 8.96 -2.97 -0.12
C SER A 201 8.59 -4.42 -0.44
N ASN A 202 9.53 -5.21 -0.95
CA ASN A 202 9.36 -6.63 -1.27
C ASN A 202 9.76 -7.58 -0.13
N TYR A 203 10.16 -7.06 1.04
CA TYR A 203 10.50 -7.87 2.20
C TYR A 203 9.26 -8.13 3.05
N GLU A 204 9.20 -9.31 3.64
CA GLU A 204 8.13 -9.65 4.59
C GLU A 204 8.30 -8.83 5.87
N MET A 205 7.19 -8.24 6.31
CA MET A 205 7.07 -7.33 7.43
C MET A 205 6.09 -7.85 8.46
N VAL A 206 6.33 -7.47 9.71
CA VAL A 206 5.42 -7.67 10.83
C VAL A 206 5.18 -6.36 11.55
N VAL A 207 3.93 -6.13 11.93
CA VAL A 207 3.54 -5.00 12.78
C VAL A 207 3.24 -5.51 14.18
N LYS A 208 3.77 -4.84 15.21
CA LYS A 208 3.51 -5.18 16.62
C LYS A 208 3.07 -3.96 17.39
N VAL A 209 2.30 -4.20 18.46
CA VAL A 209 1.85 -3.15 19.37
C VAL A 209 2.27 -3.41 20.81
N SER A 210 2.56 -2.33 21.51
CA SER A 210 2.77 -2.32 22.96
C SER A 210 2.32 -0.96 23.54
N THR A 211 2.42 -0.77 24.85
CA THR A 211 2.14 0.52 25.49
C THR A 211 3.11 0.79 26.63
N TYR A 212 3.57 2.03 26.79
CA TYR A 212 4.34 2.45 27.96
C TYR A 212 3.46 2.74 29.18
N GLU A 213 2.14 2.65 29.02
CA GLU A 213 1.17 2.92 30.07
C GLU A 213 1.17 1.84 31.14
N SER A 214 0.80 2.20 32.36
CA SER A 214 0.78 1.28 33.51
C SER A 214 -0.30 0.20 33.44
N LYS A 215 -1.22 0.29 32.45
CA LYS A 215 -2.34 -0.65 32.27
C LYS A 215 -2.46 -1.05 30.80
N SER A 216 -2.57 -2.36 30.57
CA SER A 216 -2.95 -2.93 29.28
C SER A 216 -4.46 -2.84 29.08
N ALA A 217 -4.89 -2.65 27.83
CA ALA A 217 -6.28 -2.83 27.44
C ALA A 217 -6.38 -3.36 26.01
N SER A 218 -7.56 -3.86 25.65
CA SER A 218 -7.89 -4.16 24.25
C SER A 218 -8.18 -2.88 23.48
N ALA A 219 -7.65 -2.80 22.27
CA ALA A 219 -7.95 -1.75 21.30
C ALA A 219 -8.14 -2.36 19.91
N LYS A 220 -8.91 -1.67 19.06
CA LYS A 220 -9.09 -2.05 17.66
C LYS A 220 -7.96 -1.45 16.82
N PHE A 221 -7.46 -2.24 15.89
CA PHE A 221 -6.43 -1.85 14.93
C PHE A 221 -6.83 -2.26 13.52
N SER A 222 -6.26 -1.58 12.54
CA SER A 222 -6.27 -2.01 11.14
C SER A 222 -4.89 -1.89 10.51
N ILE A 223 -4.64 -2.67 9.47
CA ILE A 223 -3.50 -2.56 8.57
C ILE A 223 -4.06 -2.59 7.15
N SER A 224 -3.61 -1.68 6.30
CA SER A 224 -3.89 -1.67 4.87
C SER A 224 -2.68 -1.17 4.10
N THR A 225 -2.39 -1.75 2.94
CA THR A 225 -1.28 -1.33 2.07
C THR A 225 -1.79 -0.54 0.87
N TYR A 226 -1.08 0.47 0.35
CA TYR A 226 -1.49 1.24 -0.84
C TYR A 226 -0.35 1.97 -1.53
#